data_AF-A0A1F3NM23-F1
#
_entry.id   AF-A0A1F3NM23-F1
#
_cell.length_a   1.000
_cell.length_b   1.000
_cell.length_c   1.000
_cell.angle_alpha   90.00
_cell.angle_beta   90.00
_cell.angle_gamma   90.00
#
_symmetry.space_group_name_H-M   'P 1'
#
loop_
_entity.id
_entity.type
_entity.pdbx_description
1 polymer ?
#
loop_
_entity_poly.entity_id
_entity_poly.type
_entity_poly.pdbx_seq_one_letter_code
_entity_poly.pdbx_strand_id
1 'polypeptide(L)'
;MEFNYTDFLKQDRKLKLPILIFYGAIIYYSANLLKKQGTLEIPKNILFSGTASKTIKIIDTQAGNPNISNLFKYFFKQVMGIRNEQINIALSDNPKEITCKGVLRADINEDITNCPVVFWLGGNDNSVWSRALNKSTDIPDTPYYRDLETGGNKTLIENSVNHFFDLLDGYFRGANLEGDFGIDNSAYLKFKQMRSSNITDFLEQGLKAFYKSPEKHIEETLFFYPLIGILNKLAFELANTDNQ
;
A
#
# COMPACT_ATOMS: atom_id res chain seq x y z
N MET A 1 -6.49 -30.37 17.56
CA MET A 1 -6.06 -28.95 17.71
C MET A 1 -5.93 -28.38 16.32
N GLU A 2 -6.81 -27.46 15.95
CA GLU A 2 -6.80 -26.85 14.62
C GLU A 2 -5.77 -25.72 14.62
N PHE A 3 -4.87 -25.74 13.64
CA PHE A 3 -3.72 -24.84 13.56
C PHE A 3 -4.18 -23.47 13.01
N ASN A 4 -4.08 -22.38 13.80
CA ASN A 4 -4.46 -21.03 13.34
C ASN A 4 -3.25 -20.07 13.27
N TYR A 5 -2.65 -19.95 12.08
CA TYR A 5 -1.55 -19.01 11.80
C TYR A 5 -1.88 -17.55 12.17
N THR A 6 -3.15 -17.15 12.09
CA THR A 6 -3.58 -15.78 12.42
C THR A 6 -3.35 -15.44 13.88
N ASP A 7 -3.56 -16.40 14.78
CA ASP A 7 -3.44 -16.17 16.20
C ASP A 7 -1.97 -16.13 16.65
N PHE A 8 -1.10 -16.91 16.00
CA PHE A 8 0.35 -16.76 16.17
C PHE A 8 0.85 -15.39 15.71
N LEU A 9 0.42 -14.93 14.52
CA LEU A 9 0.79 -13.60 14.03
C LEU A 9 0.25 -12.46 14.91
N LYS A 10 -0.91 -12.65 15.57
CA LYS A 10 -1.43 -11.69 16.55
C LYS A 10 -0.60 -11.62 17.84
N GLN A 11 0.09 -12.69 18.19
CA GLN A 11 0.92 -12.75 19.40
C GLN A 11 2.36 -12.33 19.10
N ASP A 12 2.82 -12.52 17.87
CA ASP A 12 4.14 -12.11 17.43
C ASP A 12 4.23 -10.57 17.28
N ARG A 13 4.95 -9.94 18.22
CA ARG A 13 5.13 -8.49 18.26
C ARG A 13 6.02 -7.97 17.12
N LYS A 14 6.80 -8.81 16.45
CA LYS A 14 7.70 -8.39 15.36
C LYS A 14 7.03 -8.59 14.00
N LEU A 15 6.45 -9.77 13.73
CA LEU A 15 5.86 -10.13 12.44
C LEU A 15 4.57 -9.38 12.07
N LYS A 16 3.99 -8.63 13.02
CA LYS A 16 2.95 -7.63 12.74
C LYS A 16 3.45 -6.47 11.87
N LEU A 17 4.73 -6.10 11.96
CA LEU A 17 5.27 -4.93 11.27
C LEU A 17 5.16 -5.03 9.74
N PRO A 18 5.56 -6.13 9.08
CA PRO A 18 5.34 -6.29 7.64
C PRO A 18 3.88 -6.06 7.19
N ILE A 19 2.91 -6.51 7.99
CA ILE A 19 1.48 -6.34 7.71
C ILE A 19 1.08 -4.85 7.81
N LEU A 20 1.55 -4.16 8.85
CA LEU A 20 1.31 -2.73 9.02
C LEU A 20 1.91 -1.90 7.87
N ILE A 21 3.15 -2.21 7.46
CA ILE A 21 3.80 -1.53 6.34
C ILE A 21 3.06 -1.79 5.03
N PHE A 22 2.58 -3.02 4.81
CA PHE A 22 1.75 -3.35 3.64
C PHE A 22 0.50 -2.47 3.55
N TYR A 23 -0.23 -2.29 4.65
CA TYR A 23 -1.39 -1.39 4.66
C TYR A 23 -1.01 0.08 4.51
N GLY A 24 0.13 0.50 5.06
CA GLY A 24 0.72 1.82 4.79
C GLY A 24 0.97 2.04 3.30
N ALA A 25 1.52 1.05 2.61
CA ALA A 25 1.80 1.12 1.19
C ALA A 25 0.53 1.18 0.34
N ILE A 26 -0.50 0.40 0.70
CA ILE A 26 -1.82 0.47 0.05
C ILE A 26 -2.37 1.88 0.15
N ILE A 27 -2.40 2.47 1.36
CA ILE A 27 -3.04 3.77 1.54
C ILE A 27 -2.22 4.90 0.90
N TYR A 28 -0.89 4.80 0.92
CA TYR A 28 -0.01 5.72 0.21
C TYR A 28 -0.26 5.70 -1.30
N TYR A 29 -0.35 4.50 -1.89
CA TYR A 29 -0.66 4.34 -3.30
C TYR A 29 -2.04 4.92 -3.65
N SER A 30 -3.07 4.55 -2.87
CA SER A 30 -4.44 5.04 -3.07
C SER A 30 -4.53 6.57 -2.98
N ALA A 31 -3.85 7.19 -2.01
CA ALA A 31 -3.82 8.64 -1.86
C ALA A 31 -3.14 9.34 -3.05
N ASN A 32 -2.05 8.74 -3.57
CA ASN A 32 -1.40 9.27 -4.77
C ASN A 32 -2.29 9.15 -6.00
N LEU A 33 -2.93 7.99 -6.18
CA LEU A 33 -3.84 7.75 -7.30
C LEU A 33 -5.00 8.76 -7.30
N LEU A 34 -5.69 8.93 -6.17
CA LEU A 34 -6.77 9.90 -6.02
C LEU A 34 -6.30 11.33 -6.31
N LYS A 35 -5.15 11.74 -5.74
CA LYS A 35 -4.57 13.07 -6.01
C LYS A 35 -4.32 13.29 -7.49
N LYS A 36 -3.76 12.29 -8.17
CA LYS A 36 -3.39 12.36 -9.60
C LYS A 36 -4.60 12.32 -10.52
N GLN A 37 -5.71 11.75 -10.07
CA GLN A 37 -7.02 11.84 -10.73
C GLN A 37 -7.72 13.19 -10.50
N GLY A 38 -7.15 14.08 -9.67
CA GLY A 38 -7.74 15.37 -9.36
C GLY A 38 -8.80 15.33 -8.26
N THR A 39 -8.90 14.24 -7.50
CA THR A 39 -9.84 14.13 -6.38
C THR A 39 -9.45 15.08 -5.25
N LEU A 40 -10.41 15.89 -4.79
CA LEU A 40 -10.23 16.90 -3.74
C LEU A 40 -10.80 16.49 -2.38
N GLU A 41 -11.34 15.28 -2.25
CA GLU A 41 -11.95 14.74 -1.03
C GLU A 41 -11.30 13.41 -0.66
N ILE A 42 -11.33 13.07 0.64
CA ILE A 42 -10.83 11.77 1.11
C ILE A 42 -12.01 10.81 1.38
N PRO A 43 -11.87 9.50 1.13
CA PRO A 43 -12.95 8.56 1.39
C PRO A 43 -13.31 8.51 2.89
N LYS A 44 -14.58 8.75 3.22
CA LYS A 44 -15.09 8.64 4.60
C LYS A 44 -15.20 7.21 5.10
N ASN A 45 -15.40 6.26 4.20
CA ASN A 45 -15.54 4.85 4.53
C ASN A 45 -14.61 4.01 3.67
N ILE A 46 -13.81 3.15 4.30
CA ILE A 46 -12.94 2.20 3.60
C ILE A 46 -13.35 0.80 4.00
N LEU A 47 -13.71 0.01 2.99
CA LEU A 47 -14.30 -1.31 3.15
C LEU A 47 -13.23 -2.35 2.86
N PHE A 48 -12.94 -3.21 3.84
CA PHE A 48 -12.07 -4.36 3.63
C PHE A 48 -12.89 -5.65 3.64
N SER A 49 -12.50 -6.55 2.75
CA SER A 49 -13.18 -7.82 2.56
C SER A 49 -12.18 -8.97 2.51
N GLY A 50 -12.67 -10.18 2.77
CA GLY A 50 -11.91 -11.42 2.62
C GLY A 50 -10.66 -11.46 3.50
N THR A 51 -9.52 -11.80 2.89
CA THR A 51 -8.24 -11.91 3.60
C THR A 51 -7.77 -10.58 4.20
N ALA A 52 -8.06 -9.44 3.56
CA ALA A 52 -7.67 -8.14 4.08
C ALA A 52 -8.38 -7.82 5.41
N SER A 53 -9.67 -8.13 5.51
CA SER A 53 -10.44 -7.99 6.76
C SER A 53 -9.81 -8.79 7.91
N LYS A 54 -9.33 -10.01 7.62
CA LYS A 54 -8.65 -10.85 8.61
C LYS A 54 -7.29 -10.28 9.04
N THR A 55 -6.50 -9.75 8.10
CA THR A 55 -5.15 -9.26 8.42
C THR A 55 -5.13 -7.88 9.07
N ILE A 56 -6.14 -7.03 8.87
CA ILE A 56 -6.30 -5.79 9.67
C ILE A 56 -6.49 -6.12 11.14
N LYS A 57 -7.29 -7.14 11.47
CA LYS A 57 -7.50 -7.62 12.85
C LYS A 57 -6.23 -8.14 13.52
N ILE A 58 -5.12 -8.33 12.79
CA ILE A 58 -3.80 -8.70 13.34
C ILE A 58 -3.07 -7.47 13.90
N ILE A 59 -3.21 -6.31 13.22
CA ILE A 59 -2.49 -5.07 13.54
C ILE A 59 -3.34 -4.06 14.32
N ASP A 60 -4.66 -4.18 14.29
CA ASP A 60 -5.56 -3.35 15.09
C ASP A 60 -6.71 -4.20 15.62
N THR A 61 -6.63 -4.54 16.91
CA THR A 61 -7.60 -5.38 17.62
C THR A 61 -8.70 -4.56 18.29
N GLN A 62 -8.62 -3.24 18.29
CA GLN A 62 -9.59 -2.38 18.97
C GLN A 62 -10.88 -2.26 18.12
N ALA A 63 -12.01 -2.14 18.81
CA ALA A 63 -13.30 -1.95 18.13
C ALA A 63 -13.28 -0.68 17.28
N GLY A 64 -13.69 -0.80 16.01
CA GLY A 64 -13.68 0.32 15.06
C GLY A 64 -12.33 0.64 14.43
N ASN A 65 -11.28 -0.14 14.74
CA ASN A 65 -9.96 -0.06 14.11
C ASN A 65 -9.36 1.38 14.10
N PRO A 66 -9.28 2.05 15.27
CA PRO A 66 -8.85 3.44 15.37
C PRO A 66 -7.39 3.66 14.94
N ASN A 67 -6.49 2.72 15.17
CA ASN A 67 -5.06 2.90 14.93
C ASN A 67 -4.75 2.83 13.45
N ILE A 68 -5.34 1.88 12.72
CA ILE A 68 -5.23 1.83 11.27
C ILE A 68 -6.00 2.99 10.60
N SER A 69 -7.12 3.44 11.18
CA SER A 69 -7.83 4.64 10.72
C SER A 69 -6.95 5.89 10.85
N ASN A 70 -6.20 6.01 11.94
CA ASN A 70 -5.26 7.13 12.16
C ASN A 70 -4.08 7.10 11.19
N LEU A 71 -3.51 5.90 10.92
CA LEU A 71 -2.51 5.72 9.87
C LEU A 71 -3.03 6.23 8.52
N PHE A 72 -4.24 5.83 8.14
CA PHE A 72 -4.81 6.21 6.84
C PHE A 72 -5.08 7.71 6.74
N LYS A 73 -5.64 8.31 7.80
CA LYS A 73 -5.82 9.76 7.90
C LYS A 73 -4.50 10.49 7.73
N TYR A 74 -3.44 10.00 8.36
CA TYR A 74 -2.11 10.57 8.23
C TYR A 74 -1.63 10.53 6.78
N PHE A 75 -1.69 9.38 6.09
CA PHE A 75 -1.24 9.28 4.71
C PHE A 75 -2.02 10.16 3.74
N PHE A 76 -3.36 10.17 3.83
CA PHE A 76 -4.16 11.06 2.99
C PHE A 76 -3.82 12.53 3.23
N LYS A 77 -3.67 12.93 4.50
CA LYS A 77 -3.27 14.30 4.84
C LYS A 77 -1.92 14.66 4.23
N GLN A 78 -0.91 13.80 4.35
CA GLN A 78 0.44 14.09 3.86
C GLN A 78 0.51 14.09 2.33
N VAL A 79 -0.18 13.17 1.66
CA VAL A 79 -0.13 13.05 0.21
C VAL A 79 -1.04 14.08 -0.47
N MET A 80 -2.29 14.21 -0.03
CA MET A 80 -3.31 15.04 -0.67
C MET A 80 -3.40 16.46 -0.10
N GLY A 81 -2.86 16.73 1.10
CA GLY A 81 -2.94 18.04 1.75
C GLY A 81 -4.31 18.35 2.38
N ILE A 82 -5.25 17.39 2.35
CA ILE A 82 -6.62 17.55 2.86
C ILE A 82 -6.62 17.32 4.38
N ARG A 83 -7.27 18.23 5.12
CA ARG A 83 -7.38 18.17 6.59
C ARG A 83 -8.83 17.87 6.97
N ASN A 84 -9.02 17.12 8.07
CA ASN A 84 -10.29 16.92 8.78
C ASN A 84 -11.38 16.11 8.07
N GLU A 85 -11.14 14.82 7.81
CA GLU A 85 -12.27 13.88 7.72
C GLU A 85 -12.07 12.64 8.59
N GLN A 86 -13.17 12.20 9.19
CA GLN A 86 -13.23 10.93 9.89
C GLN A 86 -13.26 9.81 8.85
N ILE A 87 -12.20 9.02 8.80
CA ILE A 87 -12.16 7.74 8.10
C ILE A 87 -12.70 6.68 9.03
N ASN A 88 -13.72 5.96 8.57
CA ASN A 88 -14.25 4.76 9.22
C ASN A 88 -13.79 3.53 8.43
N ILE A 89 -13.18 2.58 9.13
CA ILE A 89 -12.81 1.29 8.56
C ILE A 89 -13.94 0.30 8.84
N ALA A 90 -14.53 -0.22 7.78
CA ALA A 90 -15.60 -1.20 7.85
C ALA A 90 -15.06 -2.56 7.41
N LEU A 91 -15.06 -3.51 8.34
CA LEU A 91 -14.65 -4.89 8.11
C LEU A 91 -15.88 -5.74 7.84
N SER A 92 -15.92 -6.46 6.71
CA SER A 92 -16.92 -7.51 6.50
C SER A 92 -16.31 -8.90 6.71
N ASP A 93 -17.07 -9.78 7.33
CA ASP A 93 -16.84 -11.22 7.24
C ASP A 93 -17.53 -11.83 5.99
N ASN A 94 -18.45 -11.10 5.34
CA ASN A 94 -19.14 -11.45 4.09
C ASN A 94 -18.78 -10.49 2.93
N PRO A 95 -17.69 -10.76 2.20
CA PRO A 95 -17.15 -9.87 1.17
C PRO A 95 -18.16 -9.37 0.13
N LYS A 96 -19.04 -10.28 -0.32
CA LYS A 96 -20.01 -10.00 -1.38
C LYS A 96 -21.13 -9.06 -0.93
N GLU A 97 -21.58 -9.14 0.32
CA GLU A 97 -22.67 -8.31 0.81
C GLU A 97 -22.26 -6.85 0.99
N ILE A 98 -21.04 -6.58 1.47
CA ILE A 98 -20.59 -5.20 1.67
C ILE A 98 -20.32 -4.50 0.34
N THR A 99 -19.69 -5.16 -0.63
CA THR A 99 -19.49 -4.56 -1.96
C THR A 99 -20.82 -4.22 -2.61
N CYS A 100 -21.80 -5.14 -2.58
CA CYS A 100 -23.15 -4.87 -3.10
C CYS A 100 -23.86 -3.74 -2.35
N LYS A 101 -23.77 -3.70 -1.01
CA LYS A 101 -24.36 -2.61 -0.21
C LYS A 101 -23.70 -1.26 -0.47
N GLY A 102 -22.39 -1.22 -0.73
CA GLY A 102 -21.68 0.00 -1.11
C GLY A 102 -22.18 0.55 -2.43
N VAL A 103 -22.29 -0.31 -3.45
CA VAL A 103 -22.84 0.04 -4.78
C VAL A 103 -24.30 0.51 -4.67
N LEU A 104 -25.14 -0.21 -3.92
CA LEU A 104 -26.57 0.14 -3.74
C LEU A 104 -26.78 1.46 -2.98
N ARG A 105 -25.90 1.83 -2.06
CA ARG A 105 -25.99 3.07 -1.26
C ARG A 105 -25.39 4.29 -1.95
N ALA A 106 -24.62 4.09 -3.01
CA ALA A 106 -23.96 5.18 -3.72
C ALA A 106 -24.89 5.93 -4.70
N ASP A 107 -26.21 5.70 -4.66
CA ASP A 107 -27.22 6.31 -5.57
C ASP A 107 -26.71 6.39 -7.02
N ILE A 108 -26.17 5.26 -7.50
CA ILE A 108 -25.51 5.21 -8.81
C ILE A 108 -26.61 5.17 -9.87
N ASN A 109 -27.03 6.35 -10.32
CA ASN A 109 -27.89 6.55 -11.50
C ASN A 109 -27.09 6.44 -12.81
N GLU A 110 -25.78 6.22 -12.73
CA GLU A 110 -24.88 6.07 -13.88
C GLU A 110 -24.61 4.60 -14.20
N ASP A 111 -24.33 4.32 -15.47
CA ASP A 111 -24.06 2.99 -15.99
C ASP A 111 -22.78 2.40 -15.36
N ILE A 112 -22.94 1.53 -14.35
CA ILE A 112 -21.86 0.88 -13.59
C ILE A 112 -20.94 0.05 -14.51
N THR A 113 -21.37 -0.23 -15.75
CA THR A 113 -20.57 -0.95 -16.74
C THR A 113 -19.33 -0.19 -17.21
N ASN A 114 -19.24 1.13 -16.98
CA ASN A 114 -18.16 1.96 -17.51
C ASN A 114 -17.26 2.60 -16.42
N CYS A 115 -16.92 1.84 -15.38
CA CYS A 115 -15.94 2.29 -14.37
C CYS A 115 -14.51 2.11 -14.91
N PRO A 116 -13.74 3.20 -15.17
CA PRO A 116 -12.41 3.09 -15.76
C PRO A 116 -11.42 2.45 -14.77
N VAL A 117 -10.60 1.52 -15.26
CA VAL A 117 -9.48 0.97 -14.49
C VAL A 117 -8.29 1.91 -14.62
N VAL A 118 -8.00 2.63 -13.55
CA VAL A 118 -6.92 3.63 -13.50
C VAL A 118 -5.79 3.17 -12.56
N PHE A 119 -4.55 3.42 -12.95
CA PHE A 119 -3.37 3.06 -12.16
C PHE A 119 -2.28 4.13 -12.24
N TRP A 120 -1.39 4.16 -11.24
CA TRP A 120 -0.23 5.04 -11.19
C TRP A 120 1.05 4.20 -11.21
N LEU A 121 1.99 4.54 -12.09
CA LEU A 121 3.19 3.72 -12.29
C LEU A 121 4.14 3.74 -11.09
N GLY A 122 4.20 4.85 -10.36
CA GLY A 122 5.10 5.01 -9.21
C GLY A 122 6.07 6.19 -9.33
N GLY A 123 5.99 7.03 -10.37
CA GLY A 123 6.83 8.23 -10.49
C GLY A 123 6.26 9.44 -9.72
N ASN A 124 7.12 10.38 -9.36
CA ASN A 124 6.77 11.57 -8.55
C ASN A 124 7.23 12.90 -9.17
N ASP A 125 7.43 12.93 -10.49
CA ASP A 125 7.85 14.10 -11.26
C ASP A 125 6.72 14.65 -12.16
N ASN A 126 7.05 15.48 -13.14
CA ASN A 126 6.09 16.02 -14.10
C ASN A 126 5.93 15.15 -15.36
N SER A 127 6.42 13.91 -15.34
CA SER A 127 6.37 13.00 -16.49
C SER A 127 5.13 12.10 -16.46
N VAL A 128 4.99 11.26 -17.49
CA VAL A 128 3.95 10.23 -17.55
C VAL A 128 4.03 9.21 -16.42
N TRP A 129 5.21 9.01 -15.82
CA TRP A 129 5.40 8.12 -14.68
C TRP A 129 4.65 8.59 -13.43
N SER A 130 4.31 9.88 -13.34
CA SER A 130 3.53 10.46 -12.24
C SER A 130 2.05 10.68 -12.56
N ARG A 131 1.58 10.35 -13.76
CA ARG A 131 0.16 10.45 -14.13
C ARG A 131 -0.64 9.26 -13.59
N ALA A 132 -1.93 9.48 -13.38
CA ALA A 132 -2.90 8.40 -13.30
C ALA A 132 -3.31 8.02 -14.73
N LEU A 133 -3.12 6.76 -15.11
CA LEU A 133 -3.32 6.26 -16.47
C LEU A 133 -4.52 5.33 -16.51
N ASN A 134 -5.41 5.55 -17.47
CA ASN A 134 -6.51 4.64 -17.78
C ASN A 134 -6.00 3.48 -18.64
N LYS A 135 -6.23 2.25 -18.16
CA LYS A 135 -5.76 1.01 -18.78
C LYS A 135 -6.28 0.79 -20.21
N SER A 136 -7.41 1.40 -20.57
CA SER A 136 -8.04 1.23 -21.88
C SER A 136 -7.82 2.41 -22.82
N THR A 137 -7.82 3.65 -22.31
CA THR A 137 -7.77 4.85 -23.16
C THR A 137 -6.37 5.44 -23.29
N ASP A 138 -5.50 5.23 -22.30
CA ASP A 138 -4.18 5.89 -22.24
C ASP A 138 -3.05 4.95 -22.69
N ILE A 139 -3.38 3.85 -23.37
CA ILE A 139 -2.40 2.87 -23.88
C ILE A 139 -1.30 3.57 -24.72
N PRO A 140 -1.62 4.49 -25.66
CA PRO A 140 -0.58 5.15 -26.47
C PRO A 140 0.41 6.01 -25.66
N ASP A 141 -0.06 6.56 -24.53
CA ASP A 141 0.77 7.37 -23.62
C ASP A 141 1.54 6.51 -22.61
N THR A 142 1.08 5.29 -22.36
CA THR A 142 1.64 4.41 -21.32
C THR A 142 3.05 3.97 -21.72
N PRO A 143 4.08 4.11 -20.86
CA PRO A 143 5.43 3.64 -21.19
C PRO A 143 5.51 2.11 -21.39
N TYR A 144 6.52 1.70 -22.13
CA TYR A 144 6.93 0.31 -22.27
C TYR A 144 7.84 -0.13 -21.13
N TYR A 145 7.91 -1.43 -20.85
CA TYR A 145 8.85 -1.94 -19.84
C TYR A 145 10.31 -1.61 -20.18
N ARG A 146 10.70 -1.57 -21.46
CA ARG A 146 12.06 -1.18 -21.87
C ARG A 146 12.43 0.24 -21.45
N ASP A 147 11.44 1.13 -21.28
CA ASP A 147 11.69 2.53 -20.95
C ASP A 147 12.26 2.67 -19.54
N LEU A 148 12.10 1.66 -18.66
CA LEU A 148 12.73 1.61 -17.33
C LEU A 148 14.25 1.62 -17.39
N GLU A 149 14.85 1.11 -18.46
CA GLU A 149 16.31 1.05 -18.62
C GLU A 149 16.92 2.40 -19.05
N THR A 150 16.08 3.42 -19.25
CA THR A 150 16.49 4.74 -19.76
C THR A 150 16.09 5.86 -18.81
N GLY A 151 16.75 7.02 -18.93
CA GLY A 151 16.26 8.29 -18.38
C GLY A 151 16.13 8.37 -16.85
N GLY A 152 16.71 7.45 -16.08
CA GLY A 152 16.54 7.42 -14.62
C GLY A 152 15.13 7.02 -14.17
N ASN A 153 14.34 6.36 -15.02
CA ASN A 153 12.95 6.01 -14.71
C ASN A 153 12.82 5.06 -13.50
N LYS A 154 13.78 4.15 -13.30
CA LYS A 154 13.88 3.33 -12.07
C LYS A 154 13.99 4.20 -10.82
N THR A 155 14.77 5.29 -10.88
CA THR A 155 14.95 6.22 -9.77
C THR A 155 13.64 6.94 -9.41
N LEU A 156 12.74 7.19 -10.38
CA LEU A 156 11.42 7.77 -10.08
C LEU A 156 10.59 6.82 -9.18
N ILE A 157 10.63 5.52 -9.45
CA ILE A 157 9.96 4.51 -8.62
C ILE A 157 10.61 4.43 -7.24
N GLU A 158 11.95 4.39 -7.20
CA GLU A 158 12.72 4.37 -5.95
C GLU A 158 12.44 5.59 -5.07
N ASN A 159 12.37 6.79 -5.66
CA ASN A 159 12.05 8.02 -4.95
C ASN A 159 10.66 7.96 -4.31
N SER A 160 9.68 7.37 -4.98
CA SER A 160 8.34 7.19 -4.40
C SER A 160 8.33 6.19 -3.24
N VAL A 161 9.14 5.14 -3.32
CA VAL A 161 9.29 4.16 -2.22
C VAL A 161 10.00 4.80 -1.02
N ASN A 162 11.07 5.58 -1.24
CA ASN A 162 11.75 6.32 -0.18
C ASN A 162 10.83 7.38 0.44
N HIS A 163 10.06 8.13 -0.36
CA HIS A 163 9.09 9.08 0.16
C HIS A 163 8.01 8.39 1.02
N PHE A 164 7.54 7.20 0.62
CA PHE A 164 6.67 6.39 1.47
C PHE A 164 7.33 6.05 2.82
N PHE A 165 8.61 5.70 2.84
CA PHE A 165 9.35 5.46 4.09
C PHE A 165 9.51 6.70 4.96
N ASP A 166 9.74 7.87 4.37
CA ASP A 166 9.80 9.15 5.09
C ASP A 166 8.46 9.47 5.75
N LEU A 167 7.34 9.17 5.07
CA LEU A 167 6.02 9.33 5.65
C LEU A 167 5.78 8.35 6.80
N LEU A 168 6.21 7.09 6.69
CA LEU A 168 6.17 6.14 7.80
C LEU A 168 6.98 6.65 9.01
N ASP A 169 8.20 7.17 8.79
CA ASP A 169 9.02 7.75 9.85
C ASP A 169 8.29 8.92 10.51
N GLY A 170 7.66 9.78 9.72
CA GLY A 170 6.85 10.89 10.22
C GLY A 170 5.68 10.43 11.08
N TYR A 171 4.99 9.34 10.69
CA TYR A 171 3.90 8.76 11.47
C TYR A 171 4.41 8.16 12.79
N PHE A 172 5.43 7.30 12.73
CA PHE A 172 5.93 6.57 13.90
C PHE A 172 6.77 7.42 14.87
N ARG A 173 7.14 8.65 14.49
CA ARG A 173 7.65 9.63 15.48
C ARG A 173 6.58 10.12 16.45
N GLY A 174 5.32 10.11 16.04
CA GLY A 174 4.19 10.57 16.87
C GLY A 174 3.29 9.45 17.42
N ALA A 175 3.32 8.26 16.81
CA ALA A 175 2.54 7.11 17.24
C ALA A 175 3.29 6.25 18.27
N ASN A 176 2.57 5.58 19.17
CA ASN A 176 3.14 4.61 20.07
C ASN A 176 3.07 3.22 19.43
N LEU A 177 4.12 2.81 18.72
CA LEU A 177 4.11 1.56 17.95
C LEU A 177 3.80 0.32 18.82
N GLU A 178 4.32 0.28 20.04
CA GLU A 178 4.06 -0.80 20.99
C GLU A 178 2.64 -0.73 21.57
N GLY A 179 2.18 0.46 21.96
CA GLY A 179 0.86 0.65 22.57
C GLY A 179 -0.29 0.54 21.56
N ASP A 180 -0.14 1.14 20.40
CA ASP A 180 -1.19 1.26 19.39
C ASP A 180 -1.29 -0.02 18.54
N PHE A 181 -0.15 -0.62 18.17
CA PHE A 181 -0.14 -1.77 17.25
C PHE A 181 0.37 -3.06 17.88
N GLY A 182 0.86 -3.03 19.12
CA GLY A 182 1.49 -4.19 19.76
C GLY A 182 2.75 -4.63 19.03
N ILE A 183 3.43 -3.70 18.34
CA ILE A 183 4.63 -3.98 17.53
C ILE A 183 5.88 -3.57 18.32
N ASP A 184 6.85 -4.46 18.41
CA ASP A 184 8.12 -4.19 19.08
C ASP A 184 8.93 -3.11 18.31
N ASN A 185 9.43 -2.10 19.03
CA ASN A 185 10.21 -1.02 18.43
C ASN A 185 11.47 -1.50 17.70
N SER A 186 12.10 -2.60 18.17
CA SER A 186 13.26 -3.20 17.52
C SER A 186 12.97 -3.67 16.09
N ALA A 187 11.74 -4.13 15.81
CA ALA A 187 11.33 -4.52 14.47
C ALA A 187 11.38 -3.32 13.51
N TYR A 188 10.94 -2.15 13.96
CA TYR A 188 10.97 -0.94 13.14
C TYR A 188 12.38 -0.37 12.98
N LEU A 189 13.22 -0.45 14.02
CA LEU A 189 14.64 -0.11 13.89
C LEU A 189 15.33 -0.99 12.85
N LYS A 190 15.06 -2.29 12.87
CA LYS A 190 15.57 -3.23 11.87
C LYS A 190 15.10 -2.86 10.46
N PHE A 191 13.81 -2.58 10.29
CA PHE A 191 13.27 -2.11 9.02
C PHE A 191 13.98 -0.85 8.51
N LYS A 192 14.20 0.16 9.36
CA LYS A 192 14.92 1.39 8.97
C LYS A 192 16.33 1.12 8.46
N GLN A 193 17.05 0.16 9.05
CA GLN A 193 18.42 -0.17 8.65
C GLN A 193 18.49 -0.80 7.25
N MET A 194 17.45 -1.51 6.82
CA MET A 194 17.49 -2.34 5.60
C MET A 194 16.67 -1.79 4.43
N ARG A 195 15.65 -0.96 4.68
CA ARG A 195 14.59 -0.67 3.70
C ARG A 195 15.04 0.04 2.42
N SER A 196 16.12 0.83 2.48
CA SER A 196 16.55 1.65 1.33
C SER A 196 17.74 1.08 0.56
N SER A 197 18.44 0.07 1.07
CA SER A 197 19.72 -0.36 0.48
C SER A 197 19.58 -1.00 -0.91
N ASN A 198 18.45 -1.66 -1.20
CA ASN A 198 18.30 -2.54 -2.36
C ASN A 198 16.99 -2.27 -3.15
N ILE A 199 16.44 -1.05 -3.12
CA ILE A 199 15.14 -0.77 -3.75
C ILE A 199 15.17 -1.10 -5.25
N THR A 200 16.19 -0.61 -5.98
CA THR A 200 16.36 -0.89 -7.40
C THR A 200 16.55 -2.38 -7.68
N ASP A 201 17.35 -3.10 -6.88
CA ASP A 201 17.52 -4.55 -7.06
C ASP A 201 16.20 -5.33 -6.91
N PHE A 202 15.36 -4.93 -5.94
CA PHE A 202 14.05 -5.56 -5.77
C PHE A 202 13.07 -5.19 -6.88
N LEU A 203 13.16 -3.97 -7.45
CA LEU A 203 12.41 -3.62 -8.66
C LEU A 203 12.75 -4.56 -9.81
N GLU A 204 14.05 -4.78 -10.06
CA GLU A 204 14.51 -5.65 -11.14
C GLU A 204 14.12 -7.11 -10.93
N GLN A 205 14.21 -7.60 -9.69
CA GLN A 205 13.74 -8.94 -9.35
C GLN A 205 12.24 -9.10 -9.62
N GLY A 206 11.42 -8.08 -9.28
CA GLY A 206 10.00 -8.08 -9.59
C GLY A 206 9.74 -8.14 -11.09
N LEU A 207 10.41 -7.31 -11.89
CA LEU A 207 10.28 -7.29 -13.35
C LEU A 207 10.61 -8.66 -13.97
N LYS A 208 11.68 -9.31 -13.49
CA LYS A 208 12.09 -10.65 -13.92
C LYS A 208 11.06 -11.72 -13.50
N ALA A 209 10.58 -11.67 -12.26
CA ALA A 209 9.65 -12.66 -11.72
C ALA A 209 8.29 -12.68 -12.44
N PHE A 210 7.82 -11.53 -12.92
CA PHE A 210 6.57 -11.43 -13.66
C PHE A 210 6.71 -11.59 -15.19
N TYR A 211 7.89 -12.01 -15.67
CA TYR A 211 8.19 -12.25 -17.10
C TYR A 211 7.75 -11.10 -18.01
N LYS A 212 8.00 -9.86 -17.59
CA LYS A 212 7.58 -8.68 -18.34
C LYS A 212 8.41 -8.54 -19.62
N SER A 213 7.72 -8.47 -20.76
CA SER A 213 8.37 -8.28 -22.06
C SER A 213 8.71 -6.80 -22.26
N PRO A 214 9.95 -6.47 -22.69
CA PRO A 214 10.36 -5.09 -22.97
C PRO A 214 9.47 -4.35 -23.97
N GLU A 215 8.83 -5.08 -24.89
CA GLU A 215 7.99 -4.56 -25.97
C GLU A 215 6.51 -4.41 -25.59
N LYS A 216 6.14 -4.68 -24.33
CA LYS A 216 4.77 -4.46 -23.84
C LYS A 216 4.67 -3.16 -23.05
N HIS A 217 3.51 -2.52 -23.15
CA HIS A 217 3.14 -1.43 -22.25
C HIS A 217 3.06 -1.93 -20.80
N ILE A 218 3.37 -1.05 -19.87
CA ILE A 218 3.22 -1.33 -18.45
C ILE A 218 1.74 -1.25 -18.09
N GLU A 219 1.14 -2.36 -17.69
CA GLU A 219 -0.30 -2.47 -17.42
C GLU A 219 -0.68 -2.47 -15.93
N GLU A 220 0.30 -2.24 -15.06
CA GLU A 220 0.14 -2.25 -13.61
C GLU A 220 1.14 -1.32 -12.92
N THR A 221 0.95 -1.10 -11.62
CA THR A 221 1.85 -0.24 -10.87
C THR A 221 3.18 -0.92 -10.55
N LEU A 222 4.29 -0.19 -10.71
CA LEU A 222 5.63 -0.65 -10.33
C LEU A 222 5.98 -0.28 -8.90
N PHE A 223 5.21 0.61 -8.25
CA PHE A 223 5.44 1.05 -6.88
C PHE A 223 5.53 -0.13 -5.88
N PHE A 224 4.73 -1.18 -6.07
CA PHE A 224 4.73 -2.33 -5.18
C PHE A 224 5.85 -3.35 -5.45
N TYR A 225 6.53 -3.29 -6.60
CA TYR A 225 7.53 -4.30 -6.96
C TYR A 225 8.69 -4.35 -5.96
N PRO A 226 9.33 -3.22 -5.59
CA PRO A 226 10.37 -3.25 -4.57
C PRO A 226 9.85 -3.67 -3.19
N LEU A 227 8.62 -3.23 -2.86
CA LEU A 227 8.02 -3.48 -1.56
C LEU A 227 7.77 -4.96 -1.30
N ILE A 228 7.43 -5.75 -2.33
CA ILE A 228 7.29 -7.21 -2.20
C ILE A 228 8.60 -7.83 -1.68
N GLY A 229 9.73 -7.48 -2.31
CA GLY A 229 11.05 -7.97 -1.91
C GLY A 229 11.49 -7.47 -0.53
N ILE A 230 11.29 -6.19 -0.25
CA ILE A 230 11.64 -5.57 1.04
C ILE A 230 10.85 -6.19 2.19
N LEU A 231 9.53 -6.38 2.02
CA LEU A 231 8.67 -6.98 3.04
C LEU A 231 8.97 -8.46 3.24
N ASN A 232 9.29 -9.20 2.18
CA ASN A 232 9.70 -10.59 2.29
C ASN A 232 11.01 -10.71 3.08
N LYS A 233 12.02 -9.90 2.75
CA LYS A 233 13.30 -9.86 3.46
C LYS A 233 13.09 -9.47 4.93
N LEU A 234 12.25 -8.46 5.20
CA LEU A 234 11.93 -8.03 6.56
C LEU A 234 11.30 -9.17 7.37
N ALA A 235 10.27 -9.83 6.82
CA ALA A 235 9.60 -10.94 7.49
C ALA A 235 10.58 -12.09 7.79
N PHE A 236 11.46 -12.42 6.84
CA PHE A 236 12.49 -13.44 7.02
C PHE A 236 13.49 -13.05 8.13
N GLU A 237 13.99 -11.82 8.15
CA GLU A 237 14.93 -11.37 9.17
C GLU A 237 14.29 -11.32 10.56
N LEU A 238 13.04 -10.87 10.67
CA LEU A 238 12.32 -10.81 11.94
C LEU A 238 12.01 -12.23 12.49
N ALA A 239 11.60 -13.17 11.64
CA ALA A 239 11.32 -14.54 12.05
C ALA A 239 12.57 -15.30 12.54
N ASN A 240 13.75 -14.96 12.00
CA ASN A 240 15.01 -15.63 12.37
C ASN A 240 15.72 -14.98 13.57
N THR A 241 15.29 -13.80 14.01
CA THR A 241 15.92 -13.10 15.15
C THR A 241 15.55 -13.76 16.50
N ASP A 242 14.55 -14.65 16.55
CA ASP A 242 14.17 -15.37 17.76
C ASP A 242 14.97 -16.68 17.98
N ASN A 243 15.93 -16.99 17.09
CA ASN A 243 16.83 -18.15 17.18
C ASN A 243 18.28 -17.79 17.57
N GLN A 244 18.50 -16.60 18.13
CA GLN A 244 19.79 -16.15 18.70
C GLN A 244 19.59 -15.60 20.10
#